data_AF-A0A535MZC1-F1
#
_entry.id   AF-A0A535MZC1-F1
#
_cell.length_a   1.000
_cell.length_b   1.000
_cell.length_c   1.000
_cell.angle_alpha   90.00
_cell.angle_beta   90.00
_cell.angle_gamma   90.00
#
_symmetry.space_group_name_H-M   'P 1'
#
loop_
_entity.id
_entity.type
_entity.pdbx_description
1 polymer ?
#
loop_
_entity_poly.entity_id
_entity_poly.type
_entity_poly.pdbx_seq_one_letter_code
_entity_poly.pdbx_strand_id
1 'polypeptide(L)'
;MNHPGASLIVVWGLTLVSSGFFILCDSLSANWAKVGSRLSLAVVIVLSPTAYLLFGLLAGKVNLAIAGSLVNLMIMIGAVLVGLFYFKEKLTSLQWLGIAFAALAILTLSLSARK
;
A
#
# COMPACT_ATOMS: atom_id res chain seq x y z
N MET A 1 -21.01 -17.93 -4.82
CA MET A 1 -21.43 -16.57 -4.42
C MET A 1 -20.99 -15.63 -5.54
N ASN A 2 -21.94 -15.20 -6.38
CA ASN A 2 -21.65 -14.27 -7.46
C ASN A 2 -21.45 -12.88 -6.87
N HIS A 3 -20.20 -12.40 -6.82
CA HIS A 3 -19.94 -11.00 -6.51
C HIS A 3 -20.44 -10.18 -7.70
N PRO A 4 -21.48 -9.34 -7.56
CA PRO A 4 -21.88 -8.43 -8.63
C PRO A 4 -20.65 -7.59 -8.95
N GLY A 5 -20.21 -7.63 -10.22
CA GLY A 5 -18.96 -7.02 -10.67
C GLY A 5 -18.90 -5.58 -10.17
N ALA A 6 -18.09 -5.34 -9.13
CA ALA A 6 -17.83 -4.00 -8.66
C ALA A 6 -17.30 -3.22 -9.85
N SER A 7 -17.83 -2.02 -10.08
CA SER A 7 -17.33 -1.20 -11.18
C SER A 7 -15.82 -1.02 -10.99
N LEU A 8 -15.07 -1.11 -12.09
CA LEU A 8 -13.62 -0.96 -12.11
C LEU A 8 -13.18 0.30 -11.33
N ILE A 9 -13.98 1.36 -11.43
CA ILE A 9 -13.85 2.62 -10.70
C ILE A 9 -13.85 2.42 -9.18
N VAL A 10 -14.76 1.61 -8.64
CA VAL A 10 -14.85 1.34 -7.20
C VAL A 10 -13.63 0.55 -6.70
N VAL A 11 -13.19 -0.45 -7.47
CA VAL A 11 -11.99 -1.24 -7.12
C VAL A 11 -10.77 -0.35 -7.05
N TRP A 12 -10.49 0.42 -8.11
CA TRP A 12 -9.36 1.34 -8.14
C TRP A 12 -9.47 2.46 -7.11
N GLY A 13 -10.68 2.99 -6.88
CA GLY A 13 -10.93 3.98 -5.84
C GLY A 13 -10.56 3.45 -4.46
N LEU A 14 -11.04 2.24 -4.11
CA LEU A 14 -10.69 1.58 -2.85
C LEU A 14 -9.20 1.25 -2.76
N THR A 15 -8.57 0.80 -3.84
CA THR A 15 -7.12 0.57 -3.89
C THR A 15 -6.35 1.84 -3.57
N LEU A 16 -6.63 2.94 -4.27
CA LEU A 16 -5.90 4.20 -4.10
C LEU A 16 -6.09 4.78 -2.69
N VAL A 17 -7.32 4.79 -2.18
CA VAL A 17 -7.62 5.30 -0.84
C VAL A 17 -6.96 4.41 0.21
N SER A 18 -7.11 3.08 0.13
CA SER A 18 -6.48 2.15 1.06
C SER A 18 -4.95 2.29 1.05
N SER A 19 -4.32 2.30 -0.13
CA SER A 19 -2.88 2.48 -0.24
C SER A 19 -2.43 3.83 0.30
N GLY A 20 -3.19 4.90 0.08
CA GLY A 20 -2.88 6.23 0.63
C GLY A 20 -2.83 6.21 2.16
N PHE A 21 -3.82 5.58 2.80
CA PHE A 21 -3.83 5.41 4.26
C PHE A 21 -2.66 4.57 4.76
N PHE A 22 -2.32 3.48 4.07
CA PHE A 22 -1.15 2.67 4.43
C PHE A 22 0.16 3.45 4.28
N ILE A 23 0.35 4.18 3.18
CA ILE A 23 1.54 5.03 2.98
C ILE A 23 1.64 6.06 4.11
N LEU A 24 0.54 6.69 4.52
CA LEU A 24 0.52 7.60 5.67
C LEU A 24 0.91 6.89 6.96
N CYS A 25 0.38 5.68 7.21
CA CYS A 25 0.71 4.89 8.38
C CYS A 25 2.21 4.52 8.41
N ASP A 26 2.76 4.08 7.28
CA ASP A 26 4.19 3.74 7.14
C ASP A 26 5.06 4.97 7.40
N SER A 27 4.69 6.11 6.81
CA SER A 27 5.41 7.37 6.93
C SER A 27 5.42 7.89 8.37
N LEU A 28 4.27 7.86 9.04
CA LEU A 28 4.14 8.29 10.43
C LEU A 28 4.84 7.32 11.39
N SER A 29 4.79 6.01 11.11
CA SER A 29 5.53 5.00 11.88
C SER A 29 7.04 5.21 11.76
N ALA A 30 7.53 5.46 10.54
CA ALA A 30 8.93 5.80 10.30
C ALA A 30 9.33 7.11 10.99
N ASN A 31 8.45 8.13 10.96
CA ASN A 31 8.70 9.40 11.64
C ASN A 31 8.77 9.24 13.16
N TRP A 32 7.87 8.46 13.75
CA TRP A 32 7.94 8.10 15.17
C TRP A 32 9.23 7.36 15.50
N ALA A 33 9.61 6.36 14.70
CA ALA A 33 10.82 5.58 14.95
C ALA A 33 12.10 6.42 14.86
N LYS A 34 12.16 7.39 13.92
CA LYS A 34 13.34 8.24 13.70
C LYS A 34 13.45 9.40 14.68
N VAL A 35 12.32 10.01 15.07
CA VAL A 35 12.29 11.28 15.83
C VAL A 35 11.71 11.11 17.23
N GLY A 36 11.13 9.95 17.56
CA GLY A 36 10.46 9.70 18.85
C GLY A 36 9.10 10.39 19.00
N SER A 37 8.50 10.85 17.90
CA SER A 37 7.24 11.62 17.91
C SER A 37 6.05 10.79 18.41
N ARG A 38 5.64 11.02 19.66
CA ARG A 38 4.46 10.37 20.27
C ARG A 38 3.15 10.69 19.55
N LEU A 39 3.07 11.87 18.93
CA LEU A 39 1.92 12.27 18.13
C LEU A 39 1.81 11.39 16.88
N SER A 40 2.92 11.15 16.17
CA SER A 40 2.92 10.28 14.98
C SER A 40 2.49 8.86 15.33
N LEU A 41 2.94 8.34 16.47
CA LEU A 41 2.50 7.04 16.98
C LEU A 41 1.00 7.01 17.29
N ALA A 42 0.48 8.01 18.01
CA ALA A 42 -0.94 8.10 18.35
C ALA A 42 -1.82 8.15 17.08
N VAL A 43 -1.41 8.93 16.08
CA VAL A 43 -2.13 9.01 14.80
C VAL A 43 -2.13 7.66 14.08
N VAL A 44 -1.00 6.95 14.01
CA VAL A 44 -0.93 5.60 13.39
C VAL A 44 -1.86 4.61 14.08
N ILE A 45 -1.88 4.58 15.41
CA ILE A 45 -2.73 3.67 16.18
C ILE A 45 -4.20 3.88 15.82
N VAL A 46 -4.64 5.13 15.65
CA VAL A 46 -6.03 5.45 15.30
C VAL A 46 -6.32 5.25 13.81
N LEU A 47 -5.33 5.52 12.94
CA LEU A 47 -5.50 5.50 11.48
C LEU A 47 -5.42 4.08 10.89
N SER A 48 -4.61 3.20 11.48
CA SER A 48 -4.36 1.85 10.98
C SER A 48 -5.61 0.97 10.87
N PRO A 49 -6.58 0.97 11.82
CA PRO A 49 -7.81 0.21 11.66
C PRO A 49 -8.60 0.66 10.43
N THR A 50 -8.64 1.96 10.16
CA THR A 50 -9.31 2.50 8.96
C THR A 50 -8.67 2.00 7.67
N ALA A 51 -7.33 1.95 7.62
CA ALA A 51 -6.61 1.40 6.47
C ALA A 51 -6.99 -0.07 6.19
N TYR A 52 -7.02 -0.89 7.24
CA TYR A 52 -7.40 -2.30 7.15
C TYR A 52 -8.88 -2.52 6.86
N LEU A 53 -9.78 -1.67 7.34
CA LEU A 53 -11.21 -1.72 7.00
C LEU A 53 -11.42 -1.45 5.50
N LEU A 54 -10.77 -0.42 4.96
CA LEU A 54 -10.82 -0.12 3.53
C LEU A 54 -10.26 -1.26 2.67
N PHE A 55 -9.15 -1.86 3.12
CA PHE A 55 -8.59 -3.05 2.49
C PHE A 55 -9.54 -4.25 2.54
N GLY A 56 -10.20 -4.47 3.68
CA GLY A 56 -11.22 -5.52 3.84
C GLY A 56 -12.39 -5.34 2.89
N LEU A 57 -12.85 -4.10 2.69
CA LEU A 57 -13.88 -3.77 1.69
C LEU A 57 -13.40 -4.10 0.27
N LEU A 58 -12.15 -3.79 -0.08
CA LEU A 58 -11.55 -4.16 -1.37
C LEU A 58 -11.46 -5.68 -1.54
N ALA A 59 -10.97 -6.40 -0.53
CA ALA A 59 -10.86 -7.85 -0.53
C ALA A 59 -12.22 -8.57 -0.58
N GLY A 60 -13.32 -7.90 -0.19
CA GLY A 60 -14.68 -8.39 -0.40
C GLY A 60 -15.21 -8.23 -1.85
N LYS A 61 -14.48 -7.50 -2.71
CA LYS A 61 -14.87 -7.23 -4.12
C LYS A 61 -13.98 -7.94 -5.13
N VAL A 62 -12.73 -8.23 -4.79
CA VAL A 62 -11.77 -8.93 -5.66
C VAL A 62 -11.06 -10.04 -4.89
N ASN A 63 -10.40 -10.97 -5.59
CA ASN A 63 -9.58 -11.98 -4.94
C ASN A 63 -8.51 -11.32 -4.06
N LEU A 64 -8.27 -11.88 -2.87
CA LEU A 64 -7.27 -11.40 -1.92
C LEU A 64 -5.88 -11.24 -2.56
N ALA A 65 -5.52 -12.12 -3.50
CA ALA A 65 -4.28 -12.00 -4.26
C ALA A 65 -4.22 -10.69 -5.08
N ILE A 66 -5.33 -10.30 -5.74
CA ILE A 66 -5.43 -9.05 -6.52
C ILE A 66 -5.43 -7.84 -5.58
N ALA A 67 -6.28 -7.87 -4.54
CA ALA A 67 -6.37 -6.78 -3.58
C ALA A 67 -5.01 -6.49 -2.93
N GLY A 68 -4.37 -7.54 -2.41
CA GLY A 68 -3.07 -7.46 -1.76
C GLY A 68 -1.97 -6.98 -2.69
N SER A 69 -1.89 -7.52 -3.91
CA SER A 69 -0.87 -7.13 -4.87
C SER A 69 -1.02 -5.67 -5.32
N LEU A 70 -2.21 -5.22 -5.71
CA LEU A 70 -2.44 -3.85 -6.14
C LEU A 70 -2.12 -2.83 -5.04
N VAL A 71 -2.60 -3.09 -3.82
CA VAL A 71 -2.37 -2.18 -2.68
C VAL A 71 -0.90 -2.17 -2.29
N ASN A 72 -0.23 -3.33 -2.19
CA ASN A 72 1.19 -3.38 -1.85
C ASN A 72 2.09 -2.75 -2.92
N LEU A 73 1.71 -2.80 -4.21
CA LEU A 73 2.44 -2.08 -5.25
C LEU A 73 2.44 -0.58 -4.98
N MET A 74 1.25 -0.03 -4.70
CA MET A 74 1.08 1.39 -4.43
C MET A 74 1.77 1.80 -3.13
N ILE A 75 1.69 0.97 -2.09
CA ILE A 75 2.40 1.20 -0.83
C ILE A 75 3.90 1.23 -1.05
N MET A 76 4.46 0.24 -1.75
CA MET A 76 5.89 0.19 -2.04
C MET A 76 6.35 1.45 -2.78
N ILE A 77 5.66 1.83 -3.85
CA ILE A 77 5.99 3.04 -4.63
C ILE A 77 5.87 4.28 -3.74
N GLY A 78 4.77 4.41 -3.00
CA GLY A 78 4.51 5.54 -2.12
C GLY A 78 5.54 5.67 -0.99
N ALA A 79 5.87 4.58 -0.30
CA ALA A 79 6.85 4.56 0.76
C ALA A 79 8.25 4.91 0.24
N VAL A 80 8.63 4.41 -0.94
CA VAL A 80 9.89 4.81 -1.61
C VAL A 80 9.89 6.30 -1.91
N LEU A 81 8.80 6.85 -2.46
CA LEU A 81 8.68 8.29 -2.73
C LEU A 81 8.78 9.12 -1.44
N VAL A 82 8.12 8.71 -0.36
CA VAL A 82 8.22 9.40 0.93
C VAL A 82 9.65 9.29 1.49
N GLY A 83 10.29 8.13 1.40
CA GLY A 83 11.69 7.94 1.78
C GLY A 83 12.62 8.91 1.06
N LEU A 84 12.49 9.01 -0.27
CA LEU A 84 13.30 9.88 -1.12
C LEU A 84 13.03 11.38 -0.87
N PHE A 85 11.76 11.81 -0.80
CA PHE A 85 11.42 13.23 -0.75
C PHE A 85 11.31 13.80 0.67
N TYR A 86 10.68 13.07 1.59
CA TYR A 86 10.45 13.54 2.97
C TYR A 86 11.64 13.21 3.87
N PHE A 87 12.09 11.94 3.86
CA PHE A 87 13.22 11.51 4.70
C PHE A 87 14.59 11.76 4.05
N LYS A 88 14.63 12.18 2.78
CA LYS A 88 15.85 12.46 2.01
C LYS A 88 16.82 11.28 1.98
N GLU A 89 16.26 10.07 1.94
CA GLU A 89 17.03 8.83 1.88
C GLU A 89 17.70 8.67 0.51
N LYS A 90 18.87 8.03 0.50
CA LYS A 90 19.57 7.65 -0.74
C LYS A 90 19.42 6.16 -0.93
N LEU A 91 18.75 5.77 -2.01
CA LEU A 91 18.62 4.38 -2.38
C LEU A 91 19.85 3.90 -3.13
N THR A 92 20.35 2.74 -2.74
CA THR A 92 21.46 2.05 -3.42
C THR A 92 20.98 1.41 -4.72
N SER A 93 21.90 1.14 -5.65
CA SER A 93 21.58 0.47 -6.92
C SER A 93 20.93 -0.90 -6.72
N LEU A 94 21.30 -1.62 -5.64
CA LEU A 94 20.69 -2.90 -5.29
C LEU A 94 19.24 -2.75 -4.81
N GLN A 95 18.92 -1.69 -4.06
CA GLN A 95 17.55 -1.40 -3.64
C GLN A 95 16.65 -1.06 -4.84
N TRP A 96 17.16 -0.29 -5.80
CA TRP A 96 16.46 -0.05 -7.07
C TRP A 96 16.19 -1.33 -7.86
N LEU A 97 17.17 -2.24 -7.92
CA LEU A 97 16.98 -3.55 -8.52
C LEU A 97 15.92 -4.38 -7.78
N GLY A 98 15.94 -4.35 -6.45
CA GLY A 98 14.92 -5.00 -5.61
C GLY A 98 13.51 -4.46 -5.87
N ILE A 99 13.35 -3.14 -5.99
CA ILE A 99 12.08 -2.50 -6.34
C ILE A 99 11.59 -2.97 -7.71
N ALA A 100 12.48 -3.09 -8.71
CA ALA A 100 12.12 -3.60 -10.03
C ALA A 100 11.63 -5.05 -9.98
N PHE A 101 12.31 -5.92 -9.22
CA PHE A 101 11.87 -7.31 -9.02
C PHE A 101 10.54 -7.41 -8.27
N ALA A 102 10.35 -6.59 -7.23
CA ALA A 102 9.09 -6.54 -6.49
C ALA A 102 7.93 -6.11 -7.39
N ALA A 103 8.13 -5.08 -8.23
CA ALA A 103 7.15 -4.66 -9.20
C ALA A 103 6.79 -5.78 -10.19
N LEU A 104 7.78 -6.51 -10.72
CA LEU A 104 7.54 -7.64 -11.62
C LEU A 104 6.73 -8.75 -10.94
N ALA A 105 7.09 -9.13 -9.71
CA ALA A 105 6.38 -10.16 -8.95
C ALA A 105 4.91 -9.77 -8.68
N ILE A 106 4.68 -8.49 -8.37
CA ILE A 106 3.33 -7.98 -8.14
C ILE A 106 2.52 -7.95 -9.44
N LEU A 107 3.12 -7.48 -10.54
CA LEU A 107 2.46 -7.43 -11.85
C LEU A 107 2.04 -8.82 -12.32
N THR A 108 2.90 -9.84 -12.17
CA THR A 108 2.56 -11.22 -12.54
C THR A 108 1.42 -11.78 -11.69
N LEU A 109 1.41 -11.51 -10.38
CA LEU A 109 0.32 -11.91 -9.50
C LEU A 109 -1.02 -11.25 -9.91
N SER A 110 -0.98 -9.96 -10.24
CA SER A 110 -2.17 -9.19 -10.64
C SER A 110 -2.74 -9.63 -12.00
N LEU A 111 -1.89 -10.09 -12.92
CA LEU A 111 -2.27 -10.64 -14.22
C LEU A 111 -2.85 -12.05 -14.09
N SER A 112 -2.19 -12.90 -13.30
CA SER A 112 -2.61 -14.31 -13.13
C SER A 112 -3.95 -14.46 -12.42
N ALA A 113 -4.32 -13.51 -11.57
CA ALA A 113 -5.55 -13.59 -10.79
C ALA A 113 -6.80 -13.05 -11.53
N ARG A 114 -6.70 -12.72 -12.83
CA ARG A 114 -7.84 -12.39 -13.71
C ARG A 114 -8.51 -13.63 -14.37
N LYS A 115 -8.19 -14.84 -13.94
CA LYS A 115 -8.90 -16.08 -14.34
C LYS A 115 -10.01 -16.41 -13.36
#